data_AF-A0A7H8IZS0-F1
#
_entry.id   AF-A0A7H8IZS0-F1
#
_cell.length_a   1.000
_cell.length_b   1.000
_cell.length_c   1.000
_cell.angle_alpha   90.00
_cell.angle_beta   90.00
_cell.angle_gamma   90.00
#
_symmetry.space_group_name_H-M   'P 1'
#
loop_
_entity.id
_entity.type
_entity.pdbx_description
1 polymer ?
#
loop_
_entity_poly.entity_id
_entity_poly.type
_entity_poly.pdbx_seq_one_letter_code
_entity_poly.pdbx_strand_id
1 'polypeptide(L)'
;MTALRTARDVYPKGTSRQVCIAHNRLIKSIEMAMALYVEFGEQATPAMIERLTAEDFTSAARTAGVNPPNSDDTRDQVRLLLKVFVALGTTDGPADAEVVRALLNGPGRAEGGRIALLVPIS
;
A
#
# COMPACT_ATOMS: atom_id res chain seq x y z
N MET A 1 -14.91 9.60 6.97
CA MET A 1 -13.75 8.76 7.31
C MET A 1 -12.92 9.51 8.35
N THR A 2 -12.49 8.84 9.42
CA THR A 2 -11.55 9.44 10.38
C THR A 2 -10.16 9.44 9.76
N ALA A 3 -9.52 10.60 9.64
CA ALA A 3 -8.18 10.72 9.06
C ALA A 3 -7.16 9.92 9.89
N LEU A 4 -6.26 9.20 9.21
CA LEU A 4 -5.20 8.47 9.87
C LEU A 4 -4.18 9.45 10.48
N ARG A 5 -3.62 9.07 11.63
CA ARG A 5 -2.68 9.94 12.37
C ARG A 5 -1.36 10.08 11.63
N THR A 6 -0.93 11.32 11.43
CA THR A 6 0.37 11.64 10.81
C THR A 6 1.52 11.41 11.77
N ALA A 7 2.75 11.40 11.26
CA ALA A 7 3.95 11.28 12.07
C ALA A 7 4.04 12.33 13.18
N ARG A 8 3.49 13.54 12.95
CA ARG A 8 3.46 14.63 13.93
C ARG A 8 2.58 14.30 15.14
N ASP A 9 1.54 13.51 14.91
CA ASP A 9 0.56 13.14 15.94
C ASP A 9 1.02 11.92 16.77
N VAL A 10 1.97 11.15 16.23
CA VAL A 10 2.39 9.85 16.79
C VAL A 10 3.78 9.92 17.42
N TYR A 11 4.73 10.61 16.78
CA TYR A 11 6.13 10.58 17.17
C TYR A 11 6.55 11.80 18.00
N PRO A 12 7.44 11.61 18.99
CA PRO A 12 7.98 12.73 19.76
C PRO A 12 8.89 13.60 18.89
N LYS A 13 9.07 14.86 19.33
CA LYS A 13 10.08 15.77 18.76
C LYS A 13 11.47 15.13 18.86
N GLY A 14 12.26 15.27 17.81
CA GLY A 14 13.60 14.65 17.71
C GLY A 14 13.61 13.31 16.96
N THR A 15 12.45 12.75 16.61
CA THR A 15 12.38 11.57 15.75
C THR A 15 13.00 11.85 14.38
N SER A 16 13.73 10.88 13.83
CA SER A 16 14.38 10.97 12.52
C SER A 16 13.40 11.41 11.43
N ARG A 17 13.83 12.39 10.60
CA ARG A 17 13.08 12.85 9.44
C ARG A 17 12.70 11.70 8.50
N GLN A 18 13.60 10.72 8.32
CA GLN A 18 13.36 9.57 7.45
C GLN A 18 12.21 8.70 7.96
N VAL A 19 12.13 8.49 9.27
CA VAL A 19 11.03 7.74 9.92
C VAL A 19 9.71 8.47 9.72
N CYS A 20 9.67 9.78 9.97
CA CYS A 20 8.47 10.58 9.80
C CYS A 20 7.99 10.61 8.34
N ILE A 21 8.91 10.71 7.37
CA ILE A 21 8.58 10.66 5.94
C ILE A 21 8.02 9.28 5.57
N ALA A 22 8.65 8.20 6.02
CA ALA A 22 8.20 6.84 5.74
C ALA A 22 6.79 6.59 6.29
N HIS A 23 6.51 7.04 7.52
CA HIS A 23 5.18 6.96 8.14
C HIS A 23 4.14 7.75 7.36
N ASN A 24 4.39 9.02 7.05
CA ASN A 24 3.45 9.84 6.30
C ASN A 24 3.22 9.30 4.88
N ARG A 25 4.25 8.73 4.25
CA ARG A 25 4.11 8.05 2.95
C ARG A 25 3.17 6.84 3.08
N LEU A 26 3.36 6.01 4.10
CA LEU A 26 2.49 4.86 4.35
C LEU A 26 1.03 5.28 4.60
N ILE A 27 0.80 6.26 5.48
CA ILE A 27 -0.54 6.78 5.77
C ILE A 27 -1.24 7.25 4.49
N LYS A 28 -0.55 8.09 3.71
CA LYS A 28 -1.06 8.56 2.41
C LYS A 28 -1.40 7.40 1.49
N SER A 29 -0.52 6.41 1.36
CA SER A 29 -0.74 5.24 0.51
C SER A 29 -1.94 4.41 0.96
N ILE A 30 -2.17 4.27 2.29
CA ILE A 30 -3.33 3.57 2.85
C ILE A 30 -4.62 4.32 2.52
N GLU A 31 -4.68 5.63 2.76
CA GLU A 31 -5.90 6.42 2.51
C GLU A 31 -6.28 6.40 1.02
N MET A 32 -5.29 6.50 0.14
CA MET A 32 -5.50 6.37 -1.30
C MET A 32 -5.95 4.97 -1.72
N ALA A 33 -5.32 3.92 -1.20
CA ALA A 33 -5.71 2.54 -1.51
C ALA A 33 -7.13 2.23 -1.01
N MET A 34 -7.52 2.78 0.15
CA MET A 34 -8.89 2.69 0.65
C MET A 34 -9.89 3.43 -0.26
N ALA A 35 -9.53 4.61 -0.78
CA ALA A 35 -10.39 5.33 -1.74
C ALA A 35 -10.62 4.50 -3.01
N LEU A 36 -9.56 3.91 -3.58
CA LEU A 36 -9.66 3.02 -4.74
C LEU A 36 -10.45 1.74 -4.41
N TYR A 37 -10.30 1.19 -3.20
CA TYR A 37 -11.06 0.02 -2.78
C TYR A 37 -12.56 0.34 -2.63
N VAL A 38 -12.91 1.52 -2.12
CA VAL A 38 -14.32 1.94 -2.07
C VAL A 38 -14.89 2.16 -3.48
N GLU A 39 -14.08 2.62 -4.43
CA GLU A 39 -14.48 2.85 -5.82
C GLU A 39 -14.67 1.55 -6.62
N PHE A 40 -13.72 0.61 -6.53
CA PHE A 40 -13.70 -0.61 -7.34
C PHE A 40 -14.11 -1.89 -6.59
N GLY A 41 -13.95 -1.90 -5.27
CA GLY A 41 -14.33 -3.01 -4.39
C GLY A 41 -13.75 -4.36 -4.82
N GLU A 42 -14.56 -5.39 -4.67
CA GLU A 42 -14.26 -6.78 -5.05
C GLU A 42 -14.11 -6.99 -6.57
N GLN A 43 -14.52 -6.02 -7.38
CA GLN A 43 -14.41 -6.12 -8.84
C GLN A 43 -12.99 -5.82 -9.34
N ALA A 44 -12.13 -5.25 -8.49
CA ALA A 44 -10.76 -4.93 -8.83
C ALA A 44 -9.90 -6.20 -8.99
N THR A 45 -9.61 -6.57 -10.24
CA THR A 45 -8.65 -7.66 -10.51
C THR A 45 -7.20 -7.18 -10.38
N PRO A 46 -6.22 -8.07 -10.10
CA PRO A 46 -4.80 -7.71 -10.09
C PRO A 46 -4.34 -7.02 -11.38
N ALA A 47 -4.86 -7.45 -12.54
CA ALA A 47 -4.52 -6.86 -13.84
C ALA A 47 -5.08 -5.44 -14.01
N MET A 48 -6.24 -5.14 -13.44
CA MET A 48 -6.78 -3.78 -13.41
C MET A 48 -5.94 -2.87 -12.52
N ILE A 49 -5.54 -3.35 -11.34
CA ILE A 49 -4.72 -2.59 -10.39
C ILE A 49 -3.36 -2.22 -11.00
N GLU A 50 -2.73 -3.12 -11.75
CA GLU A 50 -1.46 -2.83 -12.45
C GLU A 50 -1.61 -1.75 -13.53
N ARG A 51 -2.80 -1.62 -14.13
CA ARG A 51 -3.08 -0.66 -15.20
C ARG A 51 -3.55 0.72 -14.70
N LEU A 52 -3.62 0.93 -13.39
CA LEU A 52 -4.00 2.22 -12.83
C LEU A 52 -3.11 3.34 -13.39
N THR A 53 -3.79 4.34 -13.94
CA THR A 53 -3.23 5.51 -14.59
C THR A 53 -2.90 6.61 -13.59
N ALA A 54 -2.15 7.62 -14.02
CA ALA A 54 -1.87 8.80 -13.20
C ALA A 54 -3.16 9.55 -12.79
N GLU A 55 -4.19 9.50 -13.64
CA GLU A 55 -5.50 10.11 -13.37
C GLU A 55 -6.22 9.37 -12.23
N ASP A 56 -6.20 8.03 -12.24
CA ASP A 56 -6.80 7.21 -11.16
C ASP A 56 -6.15 7.53 -9.81
N PHE A 57 -4.82 7.63 -9.75
CA PHE A 57 -4.12 8.03 -8.53
C PHE A 57 -4.46 9.46 -8.10
N THR A 58 -4.65 10.37 -9.05
CA THR A 58 -5.00 11.77 -8.75
C THR A 58 -6.43 11.87 -8.22
N SER A 59 -7.35 11.11 -8.79
CA SER A 59 -8.73 10.98 -8.32
C SER A 59 -8.78 10.42 -6.91
N ALA A 60 -8.09 9.30 -6.66
CA ALA A 60 -8.00 8.68 -5.35
C ALA A 60 -7.40 9.60 -4.29
N ALA A 61 -6.32 10.33 -4.63
CA ALA A 61 -5.71 11.30 -3.73
C ALA A 61 -6.68 12.44 -3.37
N ARG A 62 -7.44 12.94 -4.34
CA ARG A 62 -8.48 13.96 -4.12
C ARG A 62 -9.56 13.45 -3.17
N THR A 63 -10.07 12.24 -3.39
CA THR A 63 -11.08 11.60 -2.53
C THR A 63 -10.56 11.39 -1.11
N ALA A 64 -9.30 11.00 -0.97
CA ALA A 64 -8.63 10.82 0.32
C ALA A 64 -8.25 12.15 1.00
N GLY A 65 -8.33 13.29 0.31
CA GLY A 65 -7.90 14.58 0.85
C GLY A 65 -6.38 14.71 1.02
N VAL A 66 -5.60 13.95 0.25
CA VAL A 66 -4.13 13.94 0.28
C VAL A 66 -3.53 14.44 -1.03
N ASN A 67 -2.24 14.77 -1.00
CA ASN A 67 -1.53 15.13 -2.22
C ASN A 67 -1.31 13.91 -3.12
N PRO A 68 -1.42 14.06 -4.45
CA PRO A 68 -1.17 12.98 -5.38
C PRO A 68 0.27 12.43 -5.28
N PRO A 69 0.48 11.15 -5.61
CA PRO A 69 1.80 10.53 -5.57
C PRO A 69 2.71 11.18 -6.62
N ASN A 70 3.92 11.52 -6.20
CA ASN A 70 4.95 12.13 -7.05
C ASN A 70 6.13 11.18 -7.33
N SER A 71 6.00 9.91 -6.95
CA SER A 71 7.02 8.88 -7.13
C SER A 71 6.40 7.54 -7.47
N ASP A 72 7.13 6.72 -8.22
CA ASP A 72 6.75 5.33 -8.52
C ASP A 72 6.62 4.50 -7.25
N ASP A 73 7.55 4.64 -6.30
CA ASP A 73 7.46 3.99 -4.99
C ASP A 73 6.11 4.18 -4.29
N THR A 74 5.52 5.39 -4.37
CA THR A 74 4.23 5.65 -3.73
C THR A 74 3.11 4.98 -4.52
N ARG A 75 3.16 5.04 -5.85
CA ARG A 75 2.18 4.38 -6.73
C ARG A 75 2.18 2.87 -6.53
N ASP A 76 3.36 2.26 -6.45
CA ASP A 76 3.53 0.82 -6.24
C ASP A 76 3.06 0.41 -4.85
N GLN A 77 3.32 1.23 -3.82
CA GLN A 77 2.80 1.00 -2.48
C GLN A 77 1.27 1.05 -2.44
N VAL A 78 0.65 2.00 -3.14
CA VAL A 78 -0.82 2.08 -3.26
C VAL A 78 -1.38 0.84 -3.96
N ARG A 79 -0.78 0.40 -5.08
CA ARG A 79 -1.18 -0.84 -5.77
C ARG A 79 -1.09 -2.07 -4.88
N LEU A 80 0.02 -2.21 -4.16
CA LEU A 80 0.23 -3.33 -3.24
C LEU A 80 -0.85 -3.35 -2.14
N LEU A 81 -1.12 -2.19 -1.51
CA LEU A 81 -2.14 -2.08 -0.48
C LEU A 81 -3.54 -2.36 -1.03
N LEU A 82 -3.87 -1.87 -2.23
CA LEU A 82 -5.15 -2.15 -2.87
C LEU A 82 -5.34 -3.65 -3.12
N LYS A 83 -4.31 -4.35 -3.61
CA LYS A 83 -4.36 -5.82 -3.77
C LYS A 83 -4.63 -6.53 -2.44
N VAL A 84 -4.02 -6.06 -1.35
CA VAL A 84 -4.25 -6.61 -0.01
C VAL A 84 -5.70 -6.37 0.42
N PHE A 85 -6.25 -5.17 0.22
CA PHE A 85 -7.63 -4.87 0.57
C PHE A 85 -8.63 -5.70 -0.22
N VAL A 86 -8.42 -5.87 -1.53
CA VAL A 86 -9.24 -6.75 -2.36
C VAL A 86 -9.18 -8.18 -1.84
N ALA A 87 -7.99 -8.73 -1.60
CA ALA A 87 -7.84 -10.11 -1.13
C ALA A 87 -8.43 -10.34 0.27
N LEU A 88 -8.49 -9.31 1.12
CA LEU A 88 -9.16 -9.37 2.42
C LEU A 88 -10.68 -9.22 2.28
N GLY A 89 -11.15 -8.41 1.33
CA GLY A 89 -12.57 -8.21 1.04
C GLY A 89 -13.24 -9.44 0.45
N THR A 90 -12.52 -10.25 -0.32
CA THR A 90 -13.05 -11.48 -0.95
C THR A 90 -13.05 -12.71 -0.04
N THR A 91 -12.85 -12.56 1.28
CA THR A 91 -12.73 -13.68 2.22
C THR A 91 -14.07 -14.37 2.54
N ASP A 92 -14.74 -14.91 1.52
CA ASP A 92 -15.86 -15.84 1.64
C ASP A 92 -15.45 -17.31 1.39
N GLY A 93 -14.15 -17.64 1.25
CA GLY A 93 -13.72 -19.02 1.00
C GLY A 93 -12.28 -19.40 1.35
N PRO A 94 -12.01 -20.69 1.66
CA PRO A 94 -10.71 -21.20 2.08
C PRO A 94 -9.61 -21.17 1.00
N ALA A 95 -9.97 -20.92 -0.27
CA ALA A 95 -9.01 -20.82 -1.39
C ALA A 95 -8.21 -19.50 -1.39
N ASP A 96 -8.74 -18.43 -0.79
CA ASP A 96 -8.12 -17.09 -0.86
C ASP A 96 -7.13 -16.83 0.28
N ALA A 97 -7.22 -17.59 1.37
CA ALA A 97 -6.22 -17.57 2.44
C ALA A 97 -4.82 -17.96 1.92
N GLU A 98 -4.75 -18.83 0.91
CA GLU A 98 -3.51 -19.23 0.27
C GLU A 98 -2.93 -18.14 -0.63
N VAL A 99 -3.77 -17.33 -1.28
CA VAL A 99 -3.35 -16.14 -2.04
C VAL A 99 -2.81 -15.06 -1.10
N VAL A 100 -3.50 -14.77 0.00
CA VAL A 100 -3.01 -13.86 1.05
C VAL A 100 -1.69 -14.37 1.63
N ARG A 101 -1.58 -15.67 1.89
CA ARG A 101 -0.34 -16.30 2.37
C ARG A 101 0.79 -16.23 1.33
N ALA A 102 0.51 -16.42 0.06
CA ALA A 102 1.50 -16.31 -1.02
C ALA A 102 1.97 -14.85 -1.22
N LEU A 103 1.08 -13.87 -1.11
CA LEU A 103 1.43 -12.45 -1.14
C LEU A 103 2.27 -12.02 0.07
N LEU A 104 2.00 -12.57 1.25
CA LEU A 104 2.78 -12.32 2.47
C LEU A 104 4.12 -13.08 2.51
N ASN A 105 4.25 -14.18 1.75
CA ASN A 105 5.40 -15.10 1.76
C ASN A 105 6.12 -15.24 0.40
N GLY A 106 5.91 -14.33 -0.55
CA GLY A 106 6.63 -14.29 -1.85
C GLY A 106 8.16 -14.31 -1.68
N PRO A 107 8.91 -14.67 -2.75
CA PRO A 107 10.18 -15.39 -2.69
C PRO A 107 11.27 -14.61 -1.95
N GLY A 108 11.33 -14.81 -0.64
CA GLY A 108 12.33 -14.15 0.21
C GLY A 108 12.17 -14.43 1.69
N ARG A 109 11.36 -15.44 2.07
CA ARG A 109 11.07 -15.70 3.48
C ARG A 109 11.19 -17.17 3.86
N ALA A 110 12.40 -17.67 3.73
CA ALA A 110 12.95 -18.78 4.51
C ALA A 110 14.47 -18.49 4.56
N GLU A 111 15.17 -18.31 5.67
CA GLU A 111 14.93 -18.41 7.10
C GLU A 111 15.93 -17.44 7.78
N GLY A 112 15.68 -17.04 9.03
CA GLY A 112 16.73 -16.62 9.97
C GLY A 112 17.60 -15.39 9.64
N GLY A 113 17.26 -14.24 10.23
CA GLY A 113 18.24 -13.19 10.54
C GLY A 113 18.65 -12.24 9.41
N ARG A 114 18.53 -10.94 9.68
CA ARG A 114 19.10 -9.79 8.94
C ARG A 114 18.71 -9.69 7.45
N ILE A 115 17.81 -8.75 7.17
CA ILE A 115 17.53 -8.25 5.83
C ILE A 115 18.81 -7.59 5.28
N ALA A 116 19.56 -8.29 4.43
CA ALA A 116 20.52 -7.68 3.54
C ALA A 116 19.79 -7.40 2.21
N LEU A 117 19.53 -6.12 1.91
CA LEU A 117 19.14 -5.70 0.57
C LEU A 117 20.31 -5.98 -0.38
N LEU A 118 20.21 -7.05 -1.16
CA LEU A 118 21.05 -7.29 -2.33
C LEU A 118 20.19 -6.99 -3.56
N VAL A 119 20.39 -5.78 -4.09
CA VAL A 119 19.94 -5.40 -5.43
C VAL A 119 20.98 -5.94 -6.41
N PRO A 120 20.62 -6.77 -7.40
CA PRO A 120 21.56 -7.13 -8.46
C PRO A 120 21.75 -5.92 -9.38
N ILE A 121 22.99 -5.41 -9.40
CA ILE A 121 23.47 -4.49 -10.42
C ILE A 121 23.80 -5.36 -11.64
N SER A 122 23.12 -5.12 -12.76
CA SER A 122 23.60 -5.54 -14.08
C SER A 122 24.65 -4.56 -14.59
#